data_AF-S2Z948-F1
#
_entry.id   AF-S2Z948-F1
#
_cell.length_a   1.000
_cell.length_b   1.000
_cell.length_c   1.000
_cell.angle_alpha   90.00
_cell.angle_beta   90.00
_cell.angle_gamma   90.00
#
_symmetry.space_group_name_H-M   'P 1'
#
loop_
_entity.id
_entity.type
_entity.pdbx_description
1 polymer ?
#
loop_
_entity_poly.entity_id
_entity_poly.type
_entity_poly.pdbx_seq_one_letter_code
_entity_poly.pdbx_strand_id
1 'polypeptide(L)'
;MAETKKTTTRSEYEPETVTVEVELRGKKEKFEMFADPMDASVETMTAAEQGNFMTFTLGLFTANDRRRATLMGLTARELVDKVMPAYNEVTGQGED
;
A
#
# COMPACT_ATOMS: atom_id res chain seq x y z
N MET A 1 -30.80 23.65 -32.59
CA MET A 1 -30.70 22.19 -32.39
C MET A 1 -29.42 21.96 -31.60
N ALA A 2 -29.58 21.58 -30.33
CA ALA A 2 -28.46 21.33 -29.42
C ALA A 2 -28.08 19.86 -29.54
N GLU A 3 -26.84 19.57 -29.92
CA GLU A 3 -26.28 18.23 -29.79
C GLU A 3 -24.93 18.32 -29.09
N THR A 4 -25.02 18.12 -27.79
CA THR A 4 -23.97 17.98 -26.79
C THR A 4 -23.06 16.81 -27.18
N LYS A 5 -21.82 17.11 -27.59
CA LYS A 5 -20.82 16.08 -27.83
C LYS A 5 -20.37 15.54 -26.47
N LYS A 6 -20.86 14.35 -26.11
CA LYS A 6 -20.47 13.58 -24.92
C LYS A 6 -18.94 13.54 -24.81
N THR A 7 -18.41 14.14 -23.76
CA THR A 7 -17.06 13.89 -23.27
C THR A 7 -17.04 12.44 -22.78
N THR A 8 -16.33 11.57 -23.50
CA THR A 8 -16.02 10.22 -23.03
C THR A 8 -15.13 10.36 -21.80
N THR A 9 -15.71 10.15 -20.62
CA THR A 9 -15.01 10.04 -19.35
C THR A 9 -13.90 8.99 -19.48
N ARG A 10 -12.65 9.44 -19.30
CA ARG A 10 -11.48 8.58 -19.06
C ARG A 10 -11.89 7.61 -17.95
N SER A 11 -11.84 6.30 -18.18
CA SER A 11 -11.91 5.35 -17.06
C SER A 11 -10.84 5.78 -16.06
N GLU A 12 -11.27 6.39 -14.95
CA GLU A 12 -10.41 6.69 -13.82
C GLU A 12 -9.99 5.33 -13.28
N TYR A 13 -8.72 5.00 -13.53
CA TYR A 13 -8.09 3.89 -12.85
C TYR A 13 -8.08 4.25 -11.36
N GLU A 14 -8.94 3.59 -10.58
CA GLU A 14 -8.94 3.71 -9.14
C GLU A 14 -8.00 2.65 -8.58
N PRO A 15 -6.94 3.04 -7.84
CA PRO A 15 -6.00 2.07 -7.30
C PRO A 15 -6.71 1.17 -6.28
N GLU A 16 -6.59 -0.13 -6.47
CA GLU A 16 -7.22 -1.11 -5.59
C GLU A 16 -6.42 -1.20 -4.28
N THR A 17 -7.12 -1.31 -3.15
CA THR A 17 -6.50 -1.47 -1.84
C THR A 17 -6.90 -2.79 -1.19
N VAL A 18 -5.97 -3.36 -0.43
CA VAL A 18 -6.20 -4.50 0.45
C VAL A 18 -6.11 -4.09 1.91
N THR A 19 -6.87 -4.77 2.75
CA THR A 19 -6.77 -4.62 4.21
C THR A 19 -5.82 -5.68 4.76
N VAL A 20 -4.77 -5.23 5.42
CA VAL A 20 -3.80 -6.08 6.10
C VAL A 20 -4.03 -5.99 7.60
N GLU A 21 -4.38 -7.11 8.24
CA GLU A 21 -4.48 -7.22 9.70
C GLU A 21 -3.17 -7.78 10.27
N VAL A 22 -2.57 -7.06 11.22
CA VAL A 22 -1.32 -7.47 11.88
C VAL A 22 -1.42 -7.32 13.39
N GLU A 23 -0.75 -8.20 14.12
CA GLU A 23 -0.55 -8.03 15.56
C GLU A 23 0.77 -7.30 15.82
N LEU A 24 0.66 -6.08 16.35
CA LEU A 24 1.79 -5.21 16.68
C LEU A 24 1.75 -4.92 18.18
N ARG A 25 2.85 -5.26 18.88
CA ARG A 25 3.00 -4.97 20.33
C ARG A 25 1.81 -5.46 21.17
N GLY A 26 1.25 -6.62 20.81
CA GLY A 26 0.10 -7.24 21.49
C GLY A 26 -1.25 -6.61 21.18
N LYS A 27 -1.34 -5.79 20.12
CA LYS A 27 -2.60 -5.21 19.63
C LYS A 27 -2.80 -5.55 18.16
N LYS A 28 -4.04 -5.90 17.80
CA LYS A 28 -4.43 -6.08 16.40
C LYS A 28 -4.66 -4.72 15.76
N GLU A 29 -3.94 -4.46 14.67
CA GLU A 29 -4.03 -3.25 13.88
C GLU A 29 -4.37 -3.62 12.44
N LYS A 30 -5.23 -2.81 11.82
CA LYS A 30 -5.62 -2.96 10.42
C LYS A 30 -5.10 -1.79 9.61
N PHE A 31 -4.46 -2.07 8.49
CA PHE A 31 -3.94 -1.06 7.58
C PHE A 31 -4.47 -1.28 6.18
N GLU A 32 -4.82 -0.20 5.50
CA GLU A 32 -5.11 -0.24 4.07
C GLU A 32 -3.83 0.04 3.29
N MET A 33 -3.54 -0.85 2.35
CA MET A 33 -2.36 -0.82 1.50
C MET A 33 -2.77 -1.02 0.04
N PHE A 34 -2.01 -0.48 -0.90
CA PHE A 34 -2.23 -0.71 -2.33
C PHE A 34 -2.04 -2.20 -2.67
N ALA A 35 -3.03 -2.79 -3.33
CA ALA A 35 -3.01 -4.20 -3.73
C ALA A 35 -1.86 -4.47 -4.71
N ASP A 36 -1.63 -3.55 -5.64
CA ASP A 36 -0.53 -3.60 -6.59
C ASP A 36 0.55 -2.57 -6.23
N PRO A 37 1.83 -2.97 -6.12
CA PRO A 37 2.92 -2.03 -5.82
C PRO A 37 3.16 -0.99 -6.92
N MET A 38 2.73 -1.24 -8.17
CA MET A 38 2.80 -0.28 -9.28
C MET A 38 1.82 0.88 -9.13
N ASP A 39 0.78 0.72 -8.30
CA ASP A 39 -0.15 1.80 -7.95
C ASP A 39 0.43 2.77 -6.93
N ALA A 40 1.52 2.37 -6.28
CA ALA A 40 2.26 3.25 -5.40
C ALA A 40 3.03 4.32 -6.20
N SER A 41 3.51 5.34 -5.48
CA SER A 41 4.23 6.44 -6.13
C SER A 41 5.56 5.96 -6.75
N VAL A 42 6.07 6.72 -7.71
CA VAL A 42 7.40 6.47 -8.33
C VAL A 42 8.52 6.40 -7.27
N GLU A 43 8.38 7.14 -6.17
CA GLU A 43 9.32 7.08 -5.04
C GLU A 43 9.31 5.71 -4.37
N THR A 44 8.13 5.09 -4.19
CA THR A 44 7.98 3.73 -3.66
C THR A 44 8.67 2.71 -4.55
N MET A 45 8.46 2.80 -5.87
CA MET A 45 9.10 1.89 -6.84
C MET A 45 10.63 2.06 -6.86
N THR A 46 11.11 3.30 -6.82
CA THR A 46 12.55 3.60 -6.73
C THR A 46 13.14 3.03 -5.44
N ALA A 47 12.41 3.10 -4.32
CA ALA A 47 12.85 2.53 -3.05
C ALA A 47 12.95 1.00 -3.10
N ALA A 48 12.07 0.32 -3.83
CA ALA A 48 12.17 -1.12 -4.07
C ALA A 48 13.47 -1.48 -4.81
N GLU A 49 13.76 -0.76 -5.90
CA GLU A 49 14.98 -0.97 -6.71
C GLU A 49 16.27 -0.70 -5.91
N GLN A 50 16.24 0.25 -4.98
CA GLN A 50 17.37 0.59 -4.12
C GLN A 50 17.52 -0.35 -2.90
N GLY A 51 16.62 -1.31 -2.73
CA GLY A 51 16.59 -2.19 -1.54
C GLY A 51 16.23 -1.46 -0.25
N ASN A 52 15.64 -0.26 -0.34
CA ASN A 52 15.13 0.48 0.82
C ASN A 52 13.73 -0.01 1.18
N PHE A 53 13.68 -1.18 1.79
CA PHE A 53 12.44 -1.86 2.16
C PHE A 53 11.55 -1.04 3.09
N MET A 54 12.12 -0.22 3.98
CA MET A 54 11.33 0.62 4.87
C MET A 54 10.52 1.67 4.08
N THR A 55 11.17 2.39 3.17
CA THR A 55 10.49 3.39 2.34
C THR A 55 9.53 2.73 1.38
N PHE A 56 9.89 1.58 0.80
CA PHE A 56 9.01 0.79 -0.05
C PHE A 56 7.73 0.37 0.70
N THR A 57 7.85 -0.34 1.82
CA THR A 57 6.69 -0.81 2.58
C THR A 57 5.82 0.36 3.07
N LEU A 58 6.43 1.45 3.55
CA LEU A 58 5.67 2.65 3.93
C LEU A 58 4.95 3.31 2.74
N GLY A 59 5.52 3.18 1.54
CA GLY A 59 4.97 3.67 0.30
C GLY A 59 3.80 2.85 -0.25
N LEU A 60 3.60 1.62 0.23
CA LEU A 60 2.45 0.79 -0.10
C LEU A 60 1.21 1.14 0.73
N PHE A 61 1.36 1.81 1.88
CA PHE A 61 0.18 2.26 2.63
C PHE A 61 -0.55 3.38 1.91
N THR A 62 -1.87 3.45 2.11
CA THR A 62 -2.62 4.66 1.76
C THR A 62 -2.07 5.87 2.52
N ALA A 63 -2.31 7.09 2.04
CA ALA A 63 -1.81 8.30 2.69
C ALA A 63 -2.23 8.41 4.17
N ASN A 64 -3.44 7.95 4.49
CA ASN A 64 -3.98 7.93 5.85
C ASN A 64 -3.22 6.94 6.73
N ASP A 65 -3.03 5.70 6.27
CA ASP A 65 -2.35 4.68 7.06
C ASP A 65 -0.84 4.87 7.11
N ARG A 66 -0.21 5.46 6.09
CA ARG A 66 1.21 5.86 6.15
C ARG A 66 1.45 6.83 7.30
N ARG A 67 0.56 7.83 7.44
CA ARG A 67 0.61 8.77 8.56
C ARG A 67 0.38 8.05 9.90
N ARG A 68 -0.57 7.12 9.96
CA ARG A 68 -0.86 6.34 11.17
C ARG A 68 0.33 5.47 11.59
N ALA A 69 0.92 4.73 10.65
CA ALA A 69 2.13 3.93 10.84
C ALA A 69 3.31 4.79 11.34
N THR A 70 3.47 5.99 10.80
CA THR A 70 4.51 6.94 11.23
C THR A 70 4.28 7.42 12.66
N LEU A 71 3.03 7.79 13.00
CA LEU A 71 2.65 8.24 14.35
C LEU A 71 2.74 7.13 15.40
N MET A 72 2.49 5.89 15.01
CA MET A 72 2.69 4.71 15.86
C MET A 72 4.17 4.40 16.11
N GLY A 73 5.07 5.02 15.33
CA GLY A 73 6.50 4.76 15.37
C GLY A 73 6.81 3.31 15.00
N LEU A 74 6.22 2.80 13.92
CA LEU A 74 6.53 1.46 13.44
C LEU A 74 8.00 1.39 13.02
N THR A 75 8.68 0.38 13.55
CA THR A 75 10.08 0.13 13.20
C THR A 75 10.18 -0.58 11.85
N ALA A 76 11.32 -0.42 11.16
CA ALA A 76 11.61 -1.19 9.95
C ALA A 76 11.45 -2.71 10.18
N ARG A 77 11.80 -3.18 11.39
CA ARG A 77 11.63 -4.57 11.78
C ARG A 77 10.16 -4.99 11.83
N GLU A 78 9.28 -4.21 12.45
CA GLU A 78 7.84 -4.50 12.48
C GLU A 78 7.23 -4.51 11.07
N LEU A 79 7.68 -3.61 10.20
CA LEU A 79 7.23 -3.58 8.81
C LEU A 79 7.64 -4.86 8.05
N VAL A 80 8.88 -5.34 8.22
CA VAL A 80 9.39 -6.52 7.51
C VAL A 80 8.96 -7.84 8.13
N ASP A 81 8.93 -7.97 9.46
CA ASP A 81 8.60 -9.23 10.16
C ASP A 81 7.09 -9.46 10.31
N LYS A 82 6.26 -8.40 10.23
CA LYS A 82 4.80 -8.50 10.50
C LYS A 82 3.97 -7.99 9.33
N VAL A 83 4.24 -6.79 8.84
CA VAL A 83 3.40 -6.15 7.81
C VAL A 83 3.59 -6.78 6.44
N MET A 84 4.83 -6.86 5.94
CA MET A 84 5.12 -7.42 4.63
C MET A 84 4.67 -8.89 4.45
N PRO A 85 4.85 -9.79 5.42
CA PRO A 85 4.35 -11.16 5.31
C PRO A 85 2.82 -11.20 5.23
N ALA A 86 2.13 -10.43 6.08
CA ALA A 86 0.68 -10.34 6.05
C ALA A 86 0.17 -9.69 4.75
N TYR A 87 0.90 -8.69 4.22
CA TYR A 87 0.62 -8.11 2.93
C TYR A 87 0.77 -9.13 1.79
N ASN A 88 1.89 -9.85 1.73
CA ASN A 88 2.16 -10.87 0.71
C ASN A 88 1.16 -12.03 0.76
N GLU A 89 0.70 -12.42 1.95
CA GLU A 89 -0.34 -13.42 2.13
C GLU A 89 -1.69 -12.94 1.56
N VAL A 90 -2.05 -11.67 1.79
CA VAL A 90 -3.30 -11.09 1.29
C VAL A 90 -3.27 -10.83 -0.22
N THR A 91 -2.12 -10.42 -0.76
CA THR A 91 -1.95 -10.13 -2.20
C THR A 91 -1.59 -11.36 -3.04
N GLY A 92 -1.39 -12.53 -2.42
CA GLY A 92 -1.01 -13.75 -3.12
C GLY A 92 0.42 -13.72 -3.67
N GLN A 93 1.24 -12.73 -3.31
CA GLN A 93 2.66 -12.66 -3.69
C GLN A 93 3.54 -13.63 -2.87
N GLY A 94 2.95 -14.35 -1.90
CA GLY A 94 3.62 -15.36 -1.08
C GLY A 94 3.51 -16.81 -1.59
N GLU A 95 2.87 -17.07 -2.74
CA GLU A 95 2.72 -18.42 -3.30
C GLU A 95 3.64 -18.66 -4.52
N ASP A 96 4.89 -19.08 -4.25
CA ASP A 96 5.57 -20.28 -4.81
C ASP A 96 6.79 -20.65 -3.93
#